data_AF-A0A7X7AX63-F1
#
_entry.id   AF-A0A7X7AX63-F1
#
_cell.length_a   1.000
_cell.length_b   1.000
_cell.length_c   1.000
_cell.angle_alpha   90.00
_cell.angle_beta   90.00
_cell.angle_gamma   90.00
#
_symmetry.space_group_name_H-M   'P 1'
#
loop_
_entity.id
_entity.type
_entity.pdbx_description
1 polymer ?
#
loop_
_entity_poly.entity_id
_entity_poly.type
_entity_poly.pdbx_seq_one_letter_code
_entity_poly.pdbx_strand_id
1 'polypeptide(L)'
;MMDEQKPDEGGQHPGDVVRNVIERIGETLDTTAKTARLSLDIGALNARRNALFQEMGRKVYELYGKSLVRNASLLALCADVAEIDAQVAQKRAQIAELRGQRGKEAPVEEAEEELGIDEDPTAPPTSSDDLSDEEEREVRPPGDKKL
;
A
#
# COMPACT_ATOMS: atom_id res chain seq x y z
N MET A 1 -77.08 15.52 27.26
CA MET A 1 -76.12 14.63 27.94
C MET A 1 -75.19 14.16 26.85
N MET A 2 -73.96 14.69 26.83
CA MET A 2 -73.01 14.50 25.73
C MET A 2 -72.12 13.29 26.02
N ASP A 3 -71.94 12.47 24.99
CA ASP A 3 -71.13 11.27 24.97
C ASP A 3 -69.66 11.52 25.37
N GLU A 4 -69.20 10.62 26.23
CA GLU A 4 -67.86 10.51 26.77
C GLU A 4 -67.00 9.72 25.76
N GLN A 5 -66.28 10.41 24.88
CA GLN A 5 -65.27 9.77 24.03
C GLN A 5 -64.01 9.47 24.85
N LYS A 6 -63.79 8.17 25.10
CA LYS A 6 -62.54 7.60 25.62
C LYS A 6 -61.36 7.88 24.67
N PRO A 7 -60.17 8.20 25.19
CA PRO A 7 -58.96 8.26 24.38
C PRO A 7 -58.49 6.84 23.99
N ASP A 8 -58.15 6.68 22.72
CA ASP A 8 -57.45 5.52 22.16
C ASP A 8 -56.00 5.51 22.68
N GLU A 9 -55.73 4.71 23.71
CA GLU A 9 -54.36 4.43 24.17
C GLU A 9 -53.70 3.46 23.19
N GLY A 10 -53.07 4.01 22.16
CA GLY A 10 -52.08 3.31 21.33
C GLY A 10 -50.81 3.00 22.12
N GLY A 11 -50.90 2.08 23.09
CA GLY A 11 -49.77 1.58 23.85
C GLY A 11 -48.93 0.64 22.99
N GLN A 12 -47.91 1.17 22.32
CA GLN A 12 -46.85 0.34 21.74
C GLN A 12 -46.18 -0.44 22.88
N HIS A 13 -46.36 -1.77 22.88
CA HIS A 13 -45.77 -2.63 23.89
C HIS A 13 -44.24 -2.56 23.82
N PRO A 14 -43.54 -2.33 24.95
CA PRO A 14 -42.09 -2.15 24.97
C PRO A 14 -41.32 -3.38 24.45
N GLY A 15 -41.93 -4.57 24.48
CA GLY A 15 -41.36 -5.79 23.92
C GLY A 15 -41.22 -5.78 22.39
N ASP A 16 -42.14 -5.12 21.68
CA ASP A 16 -42.10 -5.05 20.20
C ASP A 16 -41.04 -4.07 19.71
N VAL A 17 -40.77 -3.02 20.49
CA VAL A 17 -39.69 -2.07 20.20
C VAL A 17 -38.32 -2.75 20.32
N VAL A 18 -38.12 -3.56 21.37
CA VAL A 18 -36.85 -4.29 21.57
C VAL A 18 -36.63 -5.36 20.49
N ARG A 19 -37.69 -6.10 20.10
CA ARG A 19 -37.59 -7.10 19.03
C ARG A 19 -37.22 -6.47 17.68
N ASN A 20 -37.88 -5.38 17.30
CA ASN A 20 -37.60 -4.67 16.05
C ASN A 20 -36.17 -4.10 15.99
N VAL A 21 -35.59 -3.69 17.14
CA VAL A 21 -34.20 -3.23 17.21
C VAL A 21 -33.22 -4.39 17.03
N ILE A 22 -33.47 -5.54 17.66
CA ILE A 22 -32.60 -6.73 17.52
C ILE A 22 -32.62 -7.28 16.08
N GLU A 23 -33.79 -7.33 15.44
CA GLU A 23 -33.92 -7.78 14.05
C GLU A 23 -33.16 -6.86 13.08
N ARG A 24 -33.26 -5.53 13.25
CA ARG A 24 -32.49 -4.54 12.46
C ARG A 24 -30.99 -4.64 12.69
N ILE A 25 -30.55 -4.94 13.91
CA ILE A 25 -29.12 -5.16 14.20
C ILE A 25 -28.64 -6.44 13.50
N GLY A 26 -29.44 -7.50 13.46
CA GLY A 26 -29.10 -8.73 12.73
C GLY A 26 -28.91 -8.51 11.22
N GLU A 27 -29.83 -7.78 10.59
CA GLU A 27 -29.77 -7.46 9.16
C GLU A 27 -28.59 -6.55 8.80
N THR A 28 -28.29 -5.56 9.65
CA THR A 28 -27.14 -4.67 9.44
C THR A 28 -25.81 -5.39 9.64
N LEU A 29 -25.73 -6.39 10.53
CA LEU A 29 -24.54 -7.22 10.70
C LEU A 29 -24.29 -8.14 9.50
N ASP A 30 -25.32 -8.79 8.95
CA ASP A 30 -25.18 -9.66 7.77
C ASP A 30 -24.78 -8.86 6.52
N THR A 31 -25.39 -7.69 6.30
CA THR A 31 -24.99 -6.80 5.21
C THR A 31 -23.57 -6.26 5.38
N THR A 32 -23.16 -5.94 6.60
CA THR A 32 -21.78 -5.52 6.90
C THR A 32 -20.77 -6.64 6.65
N ALA A 33 -21.07 -7.86 7.11
CA ALA A 33 -20.20 -9.02 6.87
C ALA A 33 -20.07 -9.35 5.38
N LYS A 34 -21.18 -9.32 4.63
CA LYS A 34 -21.18 -9.49 3.16
C LYS A 34 -20.36 -8.40 2.47
N THR A 35 -20.53 -7.15 2.90
CA THR A 35 -19.77 -6.00 2.34
C THR A 35 -18.28 -6.15 2.62
N ALA A 36 -17.90 -6.50 3.84
CA ALA A 36 -16.50 -6.73 4.19
C ALA A 36 -15.88 -7.86 3.35
N ARG A 37 -16.60 -8.97 3.18
CA ARG A 37 -16.17 -10.09 2.33
C ARG A 37 -15.99 -9.66 0.87
N LEU A 38 -16.97 -8.96 0.30
CA LEU A 38 -16.88 -8.45 -1.08
C LEU A 38 -15.70 -7.49 -1.24
N SER A 39 -15.44 -6.61 -0.26
CA SER A 39 -14.29 -5.70 -0.29
C SER A 39 -12.95 -6.46 -0.29
N LEU A 40 -12.83 -7.53 0.50
CA LEU A 40 -11.65 -8.40 0.49
C LEU A 40 -11.48 -9.11 -0.85
N ASP A 41 -12.58 -9.66 -1.41
CA ASP A 41 -12.57 -10.33 -2.71
C ASP A 41 -12.16 -9.36 -3.83
N ILE A 42 -12.69 -8.13 -3.82
CA ILE A 42 -12.29 -7.05 -4.75
C ILE A 42 -10.81 -6.73 -4.60
N GLY A 43 -10.31 -6.63 -3.37
CA GLY A 43 -8.89 -6.41 -3.08
C GLY A 43 -8.00 -7.50 -3.67
N ALA A 44 -8.34 -8.77 -3.44
CA ALA A 44 -7.62 -9.92 -3.96
C ALA A 44 -7.63 -9.98 -5.49
N LEU A 45 -8.78 -9.72 -6.11
CA LEU A 45 -8.92 -9.66 -7.57
C LEU A 45 -8.08 -8.53 -8.18
N ASN A 46 -8.07 -7.35 -7.55
CA ASN A 46 -7.24 -6.23 -8.01
C ASN A 46 -5.75 -6.53 -7.89
N ALA A 47 -5.30 -7.13 -6.79
CA ALA A 47 -3.91 -7.54 -6.61
C ALA A 47 -3.49 -8.55 -7.71
N ARG A 48 -4.32 -9.57 -7.96
CA ARG A 48 -4.08 -10.56 -9.02
C ARG A 48 -4.05 -9.92 -10.40
N ARG A 49 -4.98 -9.02 -10.70
CA ARG A 49 -5.01 -8.26 -11.97
C ARG A 49 -3.71 -7.48 -12.17
N ASN A 50 -3.24 -6.76 -11.15
CA ASN A 50 -2.02 -5.97 -11.23
C ASN A 50 -0.78 -6.86 -11.42
N ALA A 51 -0.71 -8.01 -10.74
CA ALA A 51 0.36 -8.99 -10.92
C ALA A 51 0.42 -9.50 -12.38
N LEU A 52 -0.74 -9.81 -12.98
CA LEU A 52 -0.83 -10.21 -14.38
C LEU A 52 -0.38 -9.09 -15.33
N PHE A 53 -0.75 -7.83 -15.07
CA PHE A 53 -0.27 -6.69 -15.87
C PHE A 53 1.25 -6.55 -15.80
N GLN A 54 1.85 -6.70 -14.62
CA GLN A 54 3.31 -6.68 -14.47
C GLN A 54 3.96 -7.84 -15.22
N GLU A 55 3.40 -9.05 -15.15
CA GLU A 55 3.93 -10.19 -15.88
C GLU A 55 3.84 -10.02 -17.39
N MET A 56 2.71 -9.50 -17.89
CA MET A 56 2.56 -9.16 -19.31
C MET A 56 3.59 -8.12 -19.74
N GLY A 57 3.77 -7.05 -18.95
CA GLY A 57 4.79 -6.02 -19.23
C GLY A 57 6.20 -6.61 -19.32
N ARG A 58 6.59 -7.46 -18.35
CA ARG A 58 7.88 -8.18 -18.38
C ARG A 58 8.05 -9.01 -19.65
N LYS A 59 7.06 -9.83 -19.99
CA LYS A 59 7.10 -10.67 -21.20
C LYS A 59 7.20 -9.82 -22.48
N VAL A 60 6.46 -8.72 -22.57
CA VAL A 60 6.54 -7.81 -23.73
C VAL A 60 7.92 -7.18 -23.83
N TYR A 61 8.50 -6.75 -22.70
CA TYR A 61 9.85 -6.18 -22.68
C TYR A 61 10.94 -7.21 -23.03
N GLU A 62 10.81 -8.45 -22.58
CA GLU A 62 11.68 -9.55 -23.02
C GLU A 62 11.60 -9.82 -24.53
N LEU A 63 10.38 -9.76 -25.10
CA LEU A 63 10.18 -9.87 -26.55
C LEU A 63 10.74 -8.68 -27.30
N TYR A 64 10.71 -7.48 -26.70
CA TYR A 64 11.33 -6.28 -27.26
C TYR A 64 12.85 -6.44 -27.39
N GLY A 65 13.53 -6.95 -26.35
CA GLY A 65 14.96 -7.27 -26.42
C GLY A 65 15.33 -8.32 -27.48
N LYS A 66 14.35 -9.12 -27.94
CA LYS A 66 14.48 -10.09 -29.04
C LYS A 66 14.00 -9.55 -30.39
N SER A 67 13.61 -8.28 -30.47
CA SER A 67 13.05 -7.63 -31.66
C SER A 67 11.78 -8.32 -32.21
N LEU A 68 11.01 -8.99 -31.36
CA LEU A 68 9.79 -9.70 -31.73
C LEU A 68 8.52 -8.84 -31.58
N VAL A 69 8.62 -7.68 -30.93
CA VAL A 69 7.52 -6.73 -30.82
C VAL A 69 7.43 -5.91 -32.11
N ARG A 70 6.28 -5.96 -32.80
CA ARG A 70 6.04 -5.21 -34.04
C ARG A 70 5.05 -4.05 -33.88
N ASN A 71 4.34 -4.00 -32.76
CA ASN A 71 3.36 -2.95 -32.50
C ASN A 71 4.10 -1.64 -32.14
N ALA A 72 3.88 -0.59 -32.91
CA ALA A 72 4.59 0.69 -32.74
C ALA A 72 4.38 1.33 -31.36
N SER A 73 3.17 1.26 -30.80
CA SER A 73 2.89 1.80 -29.46
C SER A 73 3.63 1.03 -28.37
N LEU A 74 3.70 -0.30 -28.48
CA LEU A 74 4.49 -1.11 -27.54
C LEU A 74 6.00 -0.86 -27.69
N LEU A 75 6.48 -0.64 -28.92
CA LEU A 75 7.88 -0.27 -29.15
C LEU A 75 8.24 1.05 -28.49
N ALA A 76 7.39 2.07 -28.60
CA ALA A 76 7.60 3.36 -27.95
C ALA A 76 7.68 3.20 -26.42
N LEU A 77 6.71 2.50 -25.82
CA LEU A 77 6.71 2.24 -24.38
C LEU A 77 7.94 1.45 -23.92
N CYS A 78 8.40 0.46 -24.69
CA CYS A 78 9.62 -0.29 -24.36
C CYS A 78 10.87 0.58 -24.50
N ALA A 79 10.92 1.50 -25.47
CA ALA A 79 12.02 2.45 -25.61
C ALA A 79 12.09 3.41 -24.42
N ASP A 80 10.95 3.93 -23.97
CA ASP A 80 10.87 4.79 -22.78
C ASP A 80 11.37 4.06 -21.52
N VAL A 81 10.99 2.79 -21.34
CA VAL A 81 11.48 1.95 -20.23
C VAL A 81 12.99 1.74 -20.31
N ALA A 82 13.53 1.48 -21.51
CA ALA A 82 14.96 1.31 -21.70
C ALA A 82 15.76 2.59 -21.40
N GLU A 83 15.20 3.76 -21.72
CA GLU A 83 15.79 5.05 -21.35
C GLU A 83 15.82 5.22 -19.83
N ILE A 84 14.71 4.94 -19.15
CA ILE A 84 14.63 4.99 -17.68
C ILE A 84 15.66 4.03 -17.06
N ASP A 85 15.79 2.81 -17.57
CA ASP A 85 16.78 1.83 -17.09
C ASP A 85 18.20 2.37 -17.24
N ALA A 86 18.52 3.01 -18.36
CA ALA A 86 19.82 3.63 -18.59
C ALA A 86 20.09 4.79 -17.60
N GLN A 87 19.08 5.64 -17.35
CA GLN A 87 19.18 6.70 -16.35
C GLN A 87 19.39 6.12 -14.94
N VAL A 88 18.65 5.08 -14.56
CA VAL A 88 18.81 4.39 -13.27
C VAL A 88 20.21 3.81 -13.14
N ALA A 89 20.74 3.16 -14.18
CA ALA A 89 22.10 2.63 -14.19
C ALA A 89 23.14 3.74 -14.01
N GLN A 90 22.99 4.86 -14.72
CA GLN A 90 23.85 6.02 -14.58
C GLN A 90 23.82 6.59 -13.15
N LYS A 91 22.63 6.75 -12.56
CA LYS A 91 22.48 7.24 -11.17
C LYS A 91 23.08 6.27 -10.15
N ARG A 92 22.92 4.97 -10.35
CA ARG A 92 23.58 3.94 -9.51
C ARG A 92 25.10 4.01 -9.60
N ALA A 93 25.65 4.22 -10.80
CA ALA A 93 27.09 4.41 -10.98
C ALA A 93 27.60 5.67 -10.26
N GLN A 94 26.88 6.79 -10.37
CA GLN A 94 27.21 8.03 -9.63
C GLN A 94 27.19 7.82 -8.11
N ILE A 95 26.20 7.10 -7.58
CA ILE A 95 26.14 6.75 -6.15
C ILE A 95 27.35 5.90 -5.74
N ALA A 96 27.74 4.92 -6.56
CA ALA A 96 28.89 4.07 -6.29
C ALA A 96 30.20 4.85 -6.27
N GLU A 97 30.39 5.78 -7.22
CA GLU A 97 31.55 6.66 -7.27
C GLU A 97 31.66 7.54 -6.02
N LEU A 98 30.57 8.21 -5.62
CA LEU A 98 30.54 9.05 -4.41
C LEU A 98 30.85 8.25 -3.13
N ARG A 99 30.40 7.00 -3.06
CA ARG A 99 30.73 6.09 -1.94
C ARG A 99 32.21 5.67 -1.96
N GLY A 100 32.76 5.38 -3.15
CA GLY A 100 34.17 5.02 -3.31
C GLY A 100 35.13 6.18 -3.04
N GLN A 101 34.72 7.41 -3.33
CA GLN A 101 35.49 8.62 -2.99
C GLN A 101 35.51 8.88 -1.48
N ARG A 102 34.39 8.66 -0.76
CA ARG A 102 34.35 8.73 0.72
C ARG A 102 35.24 7.69 1.42
N GLY A 103 35.59 6.59 0.77
CA GLY A 103 36.49 5.56 1.31
C GLY A 103 37.99 5.80 1.08
N LYS A 104 38.36 6.81 0.28
CA LYS A 104 39.77 7.11 -0.06
C LYS A 104 40.42 8.22 0.77
N GLU A 105 39.68 8.86 1.68
CA GLU A 105 40.18 9.93 2.57
C GLU A 105 40.48 9.47 4.01
N ALA A 106 40.60 8.16 4.27
CA ALA A 106 41.08 7.65 5.55
C ALA A 106 42.45 6.98 5.40
N PRO A 107 43.57 7.64 5.75
CA PRO A 107 44.85 6.97 5.93
C PRO A 107 44.89 6.27 7.30
N VAL A 108 45.05 4.95 7.25
CA VAL A 108 45.91 4.09 8.10
C VAL A 108 46.10 4.50 9.57
N GLU A 109 45.53 3.71 10.49
CA GLU A 109 46.27 3.30 11.69
C GLU A 109 46.36 1.77 11.71
N GLU A 110 47.60 1.30 11.77
CA GLU A 110 48.01 -0.06 12.08
C GLU A 110 47.63 -0.38 13.52
N ALA A 111 46.96 -1.51 13.75
CA ALA A 111 47.07 -2.26 15.00
C ALA A 111 46.77 -3.73 14.67
N GLU A 112 47.83 -4.47 14.39
CA GLU A 112 47.89 -5.90 14.66
C GLU A 112 47.68 -6.08 16.17
N GLU A 113 46.64 -6.79 16.60
CA GLU A 113 46.69 -7.54 17.87
C GLU A 113 45.70 -8.71 17.84
N GLU A 114 46.32 -9.89 17.83
CA GLU A 114 45.93 -11.22 18.33
C GLU A 114 44.47 -11.70 18.39
N LEU A 115 44.33 -12.88 17.80
CA LEU A 115 43.38 -13.96 18.11
C LEU A 115 43.01 -14.06 19.60
N GLY A 116 41.71 -13.96 19.88
CA GLY A 116 41.08 -14.46 21.10
C GLY A 116 39.71 -15.05 20.77
N ILE A 117 39.67 -16.37 20.55
CA ILE A 117 38.44 -17.16 20.55
C ILE A 117 37.95 -17.23 22.00
N ASP A 118 36.71 -16.87 22.28
CA ASP A 118 35.93 -17.58 23.30
C ASP A 118 34.41 -17.41 23.10
N GLU A 119 33.73 -18.53 23.28
CA GLU A 119 32.28 -18.75 23.22
C GLU A 119 31.52 -17.97 24.32
N ASP A 120 30.32 -17.45 24.00
CA ASP A 120 29.03 -17.99 24.48
C ASP A 120 27.84 -17.13 23.97
N PRO A 121 26.64 -17.69 23.76
CA PRO A 121 25.49 -17.01 23.19
C PRO A 121 24.70 -16.29 24.28
N THR A 122 24.26 -15.07 24.01
CA THR A 122 23.17 -14.45 24.79
C THR A 122 22.16 -13.82 23.85
N ALA A 123 20.92 -14.27 24.06
CA ALA A 123 19.72 -13.99 23.31
C ALA A 123 19.27 -12.51 23.44
N PRO A 124 18.20 -12.10 22.74
CA PRO A 124 18.01 -10.75 22.19
C PRO A 124 17.47 -9.73 23.21
N PRO A 125 17.69 -8.43 22.99
CA PRO A 125 16.85 -7.41 23.58
C PRO A 125 15.52 -7.30 22.83
N THR A 126 14.48 -7.52 23.62
CA THR A 126 13.08 -7.19 23.44
C THR A 126 12.82 -5.68 23.39
N SER A 127 11.60 -5.33 22.98
CA SER A 127 10.92 -4.05 23.21
C SER A 127 11.41 -2.92 22.29
N SER A 128 10.60 -1.98 21.85
CA SER A 128 9.17 -1.68 21.98
C SER A 128 9.03 -0.36 21.22
N ASP A 129 7.86 -0.09 20.65
CA ASP A 129 7.36 1.27 20.37
C ASP A 129 8.25 2.21 19.54
N ASP A 130 7.81 2.54 18.32
CA ASP A 130 7.35 3.93 18.15
C ASP A 130 6.37 4.06 16.98
N LEU A 131 5.32 4.81 17.27
CA LEU A 131 4.19 5.12 16.43
C LEU A 131 4.48 6.37 15.59
N SER A 132 3.69 6.53 14.53
CA SER A 132 3.30 7.82 13.94
C SER A 132 4.35 8.62 13.18
N ASP A 133 4.17 8.70 11.85
CA ASP A 133 4.18 10.02 11.22
C ASP A 133 3.23 10.05 10.01
N GLU A 134 2.06 10.65 10.23
CA GLU A 134 1.16 11.15 9.19
C GLU A 134 1.70 12.50 8.72
N GLU A 135 2.31 12.58 7.53
CA GLU A 135 2.53 13.86 6.85
C GLU A 135 1.49 14.00 5.72
N GLU A 136 0.35 14.59 6.06
CA GLU A 136 -0.62 15.12 5.10
C GLU A 136 0.04 16.24 4.27
N ARG A 137 0.35 15.96 3.00
CA ARG A 137 0.65 17.02 2.02
C ARG A 137 -0.60 17.43 1.26
N GLU A 138 -1.18 18.52 1.73
CA GLU A 138 -2.20 19.31 1.04
C GLU A 138 -1.60 19.92 -0.25
N VAL A 139 -1.89 19.31 -1.40
CA VAL A 139 -1.52 19.87 -2.72
C VAL A 139 -2.63 20.81 -3.18
N ARG A 140 -2.39 22.12 -3.06
CA ARG A 140 -3.17 23.16 -3.74
C ARG A 140 -3.01 23.03 -5.28
N PRO A 141 -4.10 23.01 -6.07
CA PRO A 141 -3.98 23.29 -7.49
C PRO A 141 -3.98 24.82 -7.77
N PRO A 142 -3.16 25.28 -8.73
CA PRO A 142 -2.99 26.69 -9.07
C PRO A 142 -3.98 27.20 -10.14
N GLY A 143 -4.49 28.40 -9.90
CA GLY A 143 -4.62 29.49 -10.89
C GLY A 143 -5.39 29.25 -12.19
N ASP A 144 -6.66 29.66 -12.21
CA ASP A 144 -7.35 30.04 -13.44
C ASP A 144 -6.98 31.48 -13.84
N LYS A 145 -6.11 31.60 -14.85
CA LYS A 145 -5.96 32.83 -15.64
C LYS A 145 -6.98 32.78 -16.76
N LYS A 146 -8.04 33.57 -16.66
CA LYS A 146 -8.88 33.92 -17.81
C LYS A 146 -8.16 35.00 -18.62
N LEU A 147 -7.75 34.64 -19.83
CA LEU A 147 -7.55 35.53 -20.98
C LEU A 147 -8.70 35.27 -21.95
#